data_AF-A0A1I4VRT1-F1
#
_entry.id   AF-A0A1I4VRT1-F1
#
_cell.length_a   1.000
_cell.length_b   1.000
_cell.length_c   1.000
_cell.angle_alpha   90.00
_cell.angle_beta   90.00
_cell.angle_gamma   90.00
#
_symmetry.space_group_name_H-M   'P 1'
#
loop_
_entity.id
_entity.type
_entity.pdbx_description
1 polymer ?
#
loop_
_entity_poly.entity_id
_entity_poly.type
_entity_poly.pdbx_seq_one_letter_code
_entity_poly.pdbx_strand_id
1 'polypeptide(L)'
;MKTAIFLLFLLFLTPILNAQEKPKDTLYFNYDNKYINKYVEIPNHLYLDDSSGGSKGSFFFKEVEVKNNLKPKKILSLKKFIHSSEFYDKKKKLEDEKLAVFFSNYVVFLVKKINKSVKYIHVESGIEIE
;
A
#
# COMPACT_ATOMS: atom_id res chain seq x y z
N MET A 1 -47.98 36.93 3.39
CA MET A 1 -46.57 36.61 3.07
C MET A 1 -45.85 36.07 4.32
N LYS A 2 -46.11 34.85 4.78
CA LYS A 2 -45.43 34.30 5.99
C LYS A 2 -45.17 32.78 5.99
N THR A 3 -45.49 32.04 4.92
CA THR A 3 -45.41 30.57 4.93
C THR A 3 -44.29 29.98 4.07
N ALA A 4 -43.56 30.78 3.30
CA ALA A 4 -42.53 30.27 2.38
C ALA A 4 -41.11 30.16 2.98
N ILE A 5 -40.87 30.66 4.20
CA ILE A 5 -39.51 30.76 4.76
C ILE A 5 -39.11 29.51 5.57
N PHE A 6 -40.06 28.68 5.99
CA PHE A 6 -39.76 27.54 6.88
C PHE A 6 -39.26 26.27 6.16
N LEU A 7 -39.42 26.20 4.83
CA LEU A 7 -39.03 25.01 4.04
C LEU A 7 -37.54 24.96 3.68
N LEU A 8 -36.82 26.09 3.75
CA LEU A 8 -35.41 26.15 3.36
C LEU A 8 -34.46 25.68 4.48
N PHE A 9 -34.91 25.61 5.73
CA PHE A 9 -34.08 25.23 6.87
C PHE A 9 -33.96 23.71 7.06
N LEU A 10 -34.82 22.91 6.42
CA LEU A 10 -34.80 21.44 6.52
C LEU A 10 -33.74 20.77 5.63
N LEU A 11 -33.13 21.49 4.70
CA LEU A 11 -32.10 20.94 3.79
C LEU A 11 -30.70 20.85 4.43
N PHE A 12 -30.49 21.46 5.60
CA PHE A 12 -29.19 21.44 6.30
C PHE A 12 -29.05 20.35 7.38
N LEU A 13 -30.06 19.49 7.54
CA LEU A 13 -30.07 18.40 8.52
C LEU A 13 -29.71 17.04 7.91
N THR A 14 -29.12 16.98 6.71
CA THR A 14 -28.54 15.73 6.24
C THR A 14 -27.31 15.44 7.10
N PRO A 15 -27.27 14.33 7.87
CA PRO A 15 -26.04 13.95 8.52
C PRO A 15 -24.99 13.76 7.44
N ILE A 16 -23.85 14.44 7.60
CA ILE A 16 -22.65 14.13 6.81
C ILE A 16 -22.36 12.66 7.13
N LEU A 17 -22.73 11.77 6.20
CA LEU A 17 -22.29 10.38 6.20
C LEU A 17 -20.78 10.44 5.98
N ASN A 18 -20.03 10.63 7.06
CA ASN A 18 -18.65 10.23 7.11
C ASN A 18 -18.69 8.71 6.91
N ALA A 19 -18.40 8.26 5.69
CA ALA A 19 -18.12 6.86 5.45
C ALA A 19 -17.03 6.49 6.47
N GLN A 20 -17.38 5.72 7.49
CA GLN A 20 -16.43 5.29 8.49
C GLN A 20 -15.46 4.36 7.76
N GLU A 21 -14.30 4.89 7.38
CA GLU A 21 -13.23 4.07 6.83
C GLU A 21 -12.95 2.97 7.84
N LYS A 22 -13.20 1.72 7.42
CA LYS A 22 -12.92 0.58 8.28
C LYS A 22 -11.42 0.60 8.58
N PRO A 23 -11.02 0.39 9.85
CA PRO A 23 -9.61 0.30 10.18
C PRO A 23 -8.99 -0.83 9.35
N LYS A 24 -7.94 -0.51 8.60
CA LYS A 24 -7.20 -1.46 7.77
C LYS A 24 -6.33 -2.36 8.65
N ASP A 25 -6.27 -3.65 8.31
CA ASP A 25 -5.33 -4.56 8.93
C ASP A 25 -3.89 -4.16 8.58
N THR A 26 -2.94 -4.47 9.48
CA THR A 26 -1.52 -4.16 9.28
C THR A 26 -0.73 -5.40 8.88
N LEU A 27 -0.01 -5.31 7.76
CA LEU A 27 0.90 -6.35 7.27
C LEU A 27 2.35 -5.91 7.45
N TYR A 28 3.19 -6.84 7.89
CA TYR A 28 4.62 -6.62 8.08
C TYR A 28 5.40 -7.63 7.24
N PHE A 29 6.27 -7.12 6.37
CA PHE A 29 7.13 -7.94 5.52
C PHE A 29 8.60 -7.63 5.77
N ASN A 30 9.50 -8.61 5.67
CA ASN A 30 10.93 -8.29 5.70
C ASN A 30 11.31 -7.48 4.45
N TYR A 31 12.14 -6.45 4.64
CA TYR A 31 12.77 -5.75 3.52
C TYR A 31 13.84 -6.69 2.93
N ASP A 32 13.65 -7.13 1.69
CA ASP A 32 14.59 -7.99 0.97
C ASP A 32 15.27 -7.20 -0.15
N ASN A 33 16.54 -6.82 0.04
CA ASN A 33 17.31 -6.06 -0.94
C ASN A 33 17.54 -6.82 -2.27
N LYS A 34 17.31 -8.14 -2.32
CA LYS A 34 17.42 -8.92 -3.57
C LYS A 34 16.12 -8.96 -4.36
N TYR A 35 15.03 -8.54 -3.76
CA TYR A 35 13.70 -8.56 -4.37
C TYR A 35 13.10 -7.16 -4.52
N ILE A 36 13.57 -6.21 -3.72
CA ILE A 36 13.13 -4.82 -3.72
C ILE A 36 14.25 -3.94 -4.28
N ASN A 37 13.98 -3.35 -5.43
CA ASN A 37 14.87 -2.47 -6.18
C ASN A 37 14.55 -1.00 -5.88
N LYS A 38 15.60 -0.18 -5.78
CA LYS A 38 15.52 1.28 -5.67
C LYS A 38 16.28 1.91 -6.83
N TYR A 39 15.72 2.96 -7.41
CA TYR A 39 16.38 3.79 -8.42
C TYR A 39 16.83 5.11 -7.81
N VAL A 40 17.95 5.67 -8.30
CA VAL A 40 18.54 6.90 -7.75
C VAL A 40 17.68 8.11 -8.11
N GLU A 41 17.04 8.04 -9.28
CA GLU A 41 16.19 9.05 -9.87
C GLU A 41 14.87 9.20 -9.09
N ILE A 42 14.34 8.09 -8.54
CA ILE A 42 13.08 8.05 -7.79
C ILE A 42 13.29 7.28 -6.46
N PRO A 43 14.02 7.87 -5.49
CA PRO A 43 14.55 7.15 -4.32
C PRO A 43 13.48 6.69 -3.32
N ASN A 44 12.27 7.23 -3.44
CA ASN A 44 11.11 6.90 -2.60
C ASN A 44 10.26 5.77 -3.20
N HIS A 45 10.53 5.34 -4.43
CA HIS A 45 9.83 4.22 -5.06
C HIS A 45 10.65 2.93 -4.92
N LEU A 46 9.96 1.87 -4.57
CA LEU A 46 10.49 0.53 -4.34
C LEU A 46 9.82 -0.43 -5.32
N TYR A 47 10.57 -0.89 -6.31
CA TYR A 47 10.04 -1.79 -7.34
C TYR A 47 10.35 -3.24 -6.98
N LEU A 48 9.48 -4.15 -7.41
CA LEU A 48 9.70 -5.57 -7.28
C LEU A 48 10.47 -6.11 -8.49
N ASP A 49 11.40 -7.03 -8.25
CA ASP A 49 12.25 -7.63 -9.29
C ASP A 49 11.46 -8.35 -10.41
N ASP A 50 10.24 -8.79 -10.11
CA ASP A 50 9.35 -9.51 -11.04
C ASP A 50 8.16 -8.69 -11.56
N SER A 51 8.17 -7.37 -11.33
CA SER A 51 7.19 -6.43 -11.89
C SER A 51 7.19 -6.42 -13.43
N SER A 52 6.04 -6.15 -14.04
CA SER A 52 5.83 -6.29 -15.50
C SER A 52 6.67 -5.35 -16.40
N GLY A 53 7.09 -4.19 -15.90
CA GLY A 53 7.76 -3.14 -16.68
C GLY A 53 6.78 -2.13 -17.32
N GLY A 54 7.31 -1.03 -17.89
CA GLY A 54 6.57 0.18 -18.26
C GLY A 54 5.32 0.00 -19.14
N SER A 55 5.35 -0.91 -20.12
CA SER A 55 4.25 -1.06 -21.10
C SER A 55 2.92 -1.59 -20.55
N LYS A 56 2.90 -2.19 -19.35
CA LYS A 56 1.69 -2.72 -18.70
C LYS A 56 1.38 -2.09 -17.35
N GLY A 57 2.21 -1.14 -16.93
CA GLY A 57 2.24 -0.67 -15.56
C GLY A 57 3.11 -1.56 -14.67
N SER A 58 3.96 -0.93 -13.86
CA SER A 58 4.80 -1.60 -12.87
C SER A 58 4.31 -1.32 -11.47
N PHE A 59 4.18 -2.37 -10.66
CA PHE A 59 3.92 -2.22 -9.24
C PHE A 59 5.11 -1.58 -8.54
N PHE A 60 4.82 -0.64 -7.64
CA PHE A 60 5.80 -0.13 -6.70
C PHE A 60 5.19 0.09 -5.31
N PHE A 61 6.07 0.10 -4.32
CA PHE A 61 5.78 0.66 -3.00
C PHE A 61 6.40 2.06 -2.91
N LYS A 62 5.61 3.06 -2.52
CA LYS A 62 6.08 4.40 -2.17
C LYS A 62 6.39 4.46 -0.68
N GLU A 63 7.60 4.86 -0.31
CA GLU A 63 7.93 5.14 1.10
C GLU A 63 7.15 6.38 1.58
N VAL A 64 6.40 6.22 2.67
CA VAL A 64 5.61 7.30 3.29
C VAL A 64 6.30 7.84 4.53
N GLU A 65 6.61 6.96 5.48
CA GLU A 65 7.24 7.34 6.74
C GLU A 65 8.03 6.16 7.32
N VAL A 66 8.97 6.46 8.22
CA VAL A 66 9.73 5.44 8.94
C VAL A 66 9.37 5.49 10.42
N LYS A 67 8.88 4.37 10.94
CA LYS A 67 8.59 4.19 12.36
C LYS A 67 9.66 3.34 13.04
N ASN A 68 9.80 3.57 14.34
CA ASN A 68 10.64 2.80 15.23
C ASN A 68 9.79 2.14 16.32
N ASN A 69 10.36 1.16 17.01
CA ASN A 69 9.76 0.56 18.22
C ASN A 69 8.41 -0.15 18.03
N LEU A 70 8.04 -0.53 16.80
CA LEU A 70 6.91 -1.43 16.56
C LEU A 70 7.27 -2.86 17.02
N LYS A 71 6.26 -3.63 17.44
CA LYS A 71 6.40 -5.01 17.92
C LYS A 71 5.39 -5.92 17.20
N PRO A 72 5.53 -6.14 15.88
CA PRO A 72 4.60 -6.98 15.14
C PRO A 72 4.63 -8.42 15.65
N LYS A 73 3.46 -9.06 15.72
CA LYS A 73 3.35 -10.48 16.11
C LYS A 73 3.96 -11.42 15.08
N LYS A 74 3.92 -11.02 13.80
CA LYS A 74 4.41 -11.83 12.67
C LYS A 74 5.03 -10.91 11.62
N ILE A 75 6.18 -11.34 11.09
CA ILE A 75 6.83 -10.70 9.93
C ILE A 75 6.92 -11.76 8.84
N LEU A 76 6.34 -11.47 7.68
CA LEU A 76 6.26 -12.38 6.54
C LEU A 76 7.39 -12.12 5.54
N SER A 77 7.60 -13.09 4.64
CA SER A 77 8.44 -12.86 3.46
C SER A 77 7.61 -12.30 2.32
N LEU A 78 7.92 -11.08 1.86
CA LEU A 78 7.19 -10.42 0.78
C LEU A 78 7.18 -11.29 -0.47
N LYS A 79 8.37 -11.71 -0.92
CA LYS A 79 8.53 -12.59 -2.07
C LYS A 79 7.73 -13.88 -1.93
N LYS A 80 7.85 -14.58 -0.79
CA LYS A 80 7.10 -15.82 -0.57
C LYS A 80 5.60 -15.59 -0.55
N PHE A 81 5.13 -14.52 0.08
CA PHE A 81 3.72 -14.15 0.14
C PHE A 81 3.16 -13.95 -1.28
N ILE A 82 3.80 -13.08 -2.06
CA ILE A 82 3.40 -12.80 -3.44
C ILE A 82 3.46 -14.07 -4.30
N HIS A 83 4.55 -14.83 -4.25
CA HIS A 83 4.73 -16.05 -5.07
C HIS A 83 3.80 -17.19 -4.69
N SER A 84 3.19 -17.15 -3.49
CA SER A 84 2.16 -18.09 -3.05
C SER A 84 0.73 -17.60 -3.26
N SER A 85 0.56 -16.35 -3.69
CA SER A 85 -0.74 -15.72 -3.89
C SER A 85 -1.23 -15.89 -5.33
N GLU A 86 -2.48 -15.50 -5.58
CA GLU A 86 -3.05 -15.44 -6.94
C GLU A 86 -2.43 -14.36 -7.82
N PHE A 87 -1.64 -13.44 -7.25
CA PHE A 87 -1.01 -12.33 -7.99
C PHE A 87 0.22 -12.76 -8.80
N TYR A 88 0.70 -13.99 -8.62
CA TYR A 88 1.92 -14.47 -9.28
C TYR A 88 1.66 -15.78 -10.04
N ASP A 89 1.84 -15.74 -11.36
CA ASP A 89 1.88 -16.94 -12.19
C ASP A 89 3.32 -17.18 -12.67
N LYS A 90 3.86 -18.36 -12.35
CA LYS A 90 5.18 -18.83 -12.80
C LYS A 90 5.36 -18.77 -14.32
N LYS A 91 4.27 -18.77 -15.08
CA LYS A 91 4.25 -18.71 -16.55
C LYS A 91 3.85 -17.34 -17.11
N LYS A 92 3.27 -16.43 -16.31
CA LYS A 92 2.62 -15.18 -16.79
C LYS A 92 3.08 -13.88 -16.15
N LYS A 93 4.08 -13.89 -15.27
CA LYS A 93 4.59 -12.70 -14.54
C LYS A 93 3.58 -12.17 -13.51
N LEU A 94 3.98 -11.13 -12.79
CA LEU A 94 3.20 -10.51 -11.71
C LEU A 94 1.95 -9.80 -12.26
N GLU A 95 0.83 -9.94 -11.57
CA GLU A 95 -0.41 -9.18 -11.85
C GLU A 95 -0.36 -7.86 -11.06
N ASP A 96 0.46 -6.93 -11.53
CA ASP A 96 0.83 -5.69 -10.82
C ASP A 96 -0.38 -4.89 -10.31
N GLU A 97 -1.37 -4.63 -11.17
CA GLU A 97 -2.56 -3.85 -10.83
C GLU A 97 -3.36 -4.49 -9.69
N LYS A 98 -3.59 -5.81 -9.75
CA LYS A 98 -4.31 -6.53 -8.70
C LYS A 98 -3.54 -6.52 -7.39
N LEU A 99 -2.20 -6.60 -7.45
CA LEU A 99 -1.35 -6.52 -6.27
C LEU A 99 -1.42 -5.13 -5.63
N ALA A 100 -1.42 -4.06 -6.44
CA ALA A 100 -1.58 -2.69 -5.95
C ALA A 100 -2.95 -2.48 -5.28
N VAL A 101 -4.02 -2.96 -5.91
CA VAL A 101 -5.36 -2.92 -5.32
C VAL A 101 -5.40 -3.71 -4.02
N PHE A 102 -4.83 -4.91 -3.97
CA PHE A 102 -4.75 -5.71 -2.74
C PHE A 102 -4.08 -4.93 -1.61
N PHE A 103 -2.86 -4.44 -1.82
CA PHE A 103 -2.11 -3.75 -0.76
C PHE A 103 -2.70 -2.40 -0.36
N SER A 104 -3.44 -1.72 -1.23
CA SER A 104 -4.15 -0.48 -0.88
C SER A 104 -5.19 -0.67 0.24
N ASN A 105 -5.64 -1.91 0.47
CA ASN A 105 -6.58 -2.27 1.54
C ASN A 105 -5.90 -2.56 2.90
N TYR A 106 -4.57 -2.48 2.98
CA TYR A 106 -3.80 -2.76 4.19
C TYR A 106 -2.90 -1.57 4.58
N VAL A 107 -2.51 -1.52 5.85
CA VAL A 107 -1.33 -0.75 6.28
C VAL A 107 -0.12 -1.64 6.11
N VAL A 108 0.83 -1.29 5.25
CA VAL A 108 1.96 -2.16 4.92
C VAL A 108 3.27 -1.58 5.47
N PHE A 109 4.01 -2.40 6.22
CA PHE A 109 5.36 -2.07 6.68
C PHE A 109 6.40 -3.01 6.09
N LEU A 110 7.45 -2.43 5.51
CA LEU A 110 8.69 -3.13 5.19
C LEU A 110 9.67 -3.00 6.35
N VAL A 111 10.01 -4.14 6.95
CA VAL A 111 10.84 -4.25 8.15
C VAL A 111 12.30 -4.41 7.73
N LYS A 112 13.08 -3.34 7.86
CA LYS A 112 14.49 -3.30 7.52
C LYS A 112 15.35 -3.38 8.78
N LYS A 113 16.14 -4.45 8.90
CA LYS A 113 17.12 -4.61 9.97
C LYS A 113 18.46 -4.01 9.54
N ILE A 114 18.97 -3.06 10.30
CA ILE A 114 20.26 -2.41 10.06
C ILE A 114 21.07 -2.51 11.35
N ASN A 115 22.09 -3.38 11.35
CA ASN A 115 22.89 -3.71 12.53
C ASN A 115 22.00 -4.12 13.73
N LYS A 116 22.03 -3.33 14.81
CA LYS A 116 21.22 -3.54 16.03
C LYS A 116 19.88 -2.80 16.01
N SER A 117 19.57 -2.07 14.94
CA SER A 117 18.34 -1.28 14.81
C SER A 117 17.35 -1.94 13.83
N VAL A 118 16.06 -1.79 14.12
CA VAL A 118 14.97 -2.23 13.24
C VAL A 118 14.16 -1.01 12.85
N LYS A 119 14.09 -0.75 11.55
CA LYS A 119 13.26 0.31 10.95
C LYS A 119 12.02 -0.32 10.33
N TYR A 120 10.88 0.33 10.53
CA TYR A 120 9.60 -0.06 9.95
C TYR A 120 9.21 1.00 8.94
N ILE A 121 9.39 0.69 7.65
CA ILE A 121 9.11 1.62 6.55
C ILE A 121 7.66 1.44 6.16
N HIS A 122 6.81 2.41 6.49
CA HIS A 122 5.43 2.45 6.03
C HIS A 122 5.42 2.74 4.54
N VAL A 123 4.68 1.94 3.79
CA VAL A 123 4.59 2.07 2.34
C VAL A 123 3.15 2.05 1.83
N GLU A 124 2.93 2.77 0.75
CA GLU A 124 1.70 2.74 -0.04
C GLU A 124 1.98 2.06 -1.38
N SER A 125 1.07 1.22 -1.86
CA SER A 125 1.20 0.58 -3.16
C SER A 125 0.71 1.49 -4.29
N GLY A 126 1.37 1.42 -5.43
CA GLY A 126 0.98 2.16 -6.64
C GLY A 126 1.33 1.40 -7.92
N ILE A 127 0.85 1.94 -9.04
CA ILE A 127 1.18 1.51 -10.39
C ILE A 127 1.74 2.70 -11.15
N GLU A 128 2.83 2.48 -11.87
CA GLU A 128 3.42 3.46 -12.76
C GLU A 128 3.45 2.93 -14.18
N ILE A 129 2.93 3.71 -15.12
CA ILE A 129 2.90 3.41 -16.55
C ILE A 129 3.88 4.37 -17.22
N GLU A 130 4.80 3.84 -18.02
CA GLU A 130 5.71 4.62 -18.86
C GLU A 130 5.13 4.85 -20.26
#